data_AF-A0A530R0H5-F1
#
_entry.id   AF-A0A530R0H5-F1
#
_cell.length_a   1.000
_cell.length_b   1.000
_cell.length_c   1.000
_cell.angle_alpha   90.00
_cell.angle_beta   90.00
_cell.angle_gamma   90.00
#
_symmetry.space_group_name_H-M   'P 1'
#
loop_
_entity.id
_entity.type
_entity.pdbx_description
1 polymer ?
#
loop_
_entity_poly.entity_id
_entity_poly.type
_entity_poly.pdbx_seq_one_letter_code
_entity_poly.pdbx_strand_id
1 'polypeptide(L)'
;PKNNTETTIVFDKDGRRTETIVEKLGDGEPIDYEVQPGDNLSDIAEAHGVTLEDLAESNPELFTSPRDPDLIHPGETVVIEDATKTTVNVTFNGYTLTTSPDGKITLTNDTTGAVTDIAAGTAQQALAELLLSINPNGSDPEQAKEDLVVKTTLDGIFGGATPELTTEALEKQQAVVAAMEQYGPGQDATGATLDGGPTSVGPYGDPPSPTAPSGGKWVPLLVDGSWKWFDPEVAKAIAAENVAIANFGEAQAKSQQIAAQLDIYALDPEFKNAMEGAESTLDEALAPYGLDWRPPEPKGTLADAQDRLTLANNALEGASTARAEYEQGQTSPLEAIDKQADLPTLSDPNQTAVRSPDGPSAEETNQQGKAAHAEVAELFTNLSLHTANGNKATIDLMISSTELELKLTDAKPGSPEYTAIEERLEGLQTLQGAAANQVTLAEAYQEYGVAQAEAADLAVTMEPLKQQLLAQAQERNPHHFDWEGYTNGRGEFTGKIKSQDIIEDNGQLYVVTVYENDTFTDENGDDTNVHKSALTYDLNDEGIREDFRNDPLNKQWQEMLASTQDISSAPVCTANGTGSQSALDAAKSKIVGVQVDQLDAGLRDAKTALVDATTARDQAITDYGPGTV
;
A
#
# COMPACT_ATOMS: atom_id res chain seq x y z
N PRO A 1 -10.55 16.17 -27.97
CA PRO A 1 -9.79 17.05 -28.88
C PRO A 1 -10.02 18.53 -28.51
N LYS A 2 -9.01 19.21 -27.96
CA LYS A 2 -9.04 20.68 -27.92
C LYS A 2 -8.92 21.16 -29.38
N ASN A 3 -9.75 22.13 -29.78
CA ASN A 3 -9.92 22.52 -31.19
C ASN A 3 -8.68 23.18 -31.85
N ASN A 4 -7.57 23.39 -31.12
CA ASN A 4 -6.39 24.13 -31.59
C ASN A 4 -5.08 23.33 -31.49
N THR A 5 -5.14 22.00 -31.37
CA THR A 5 -3.95 21.15 -31.24
C THR A 5 -3.85 20.18 -32.41
N GLU A 6 -2.72 20.21 -33.12
CA GLU A 6 -2.35 19.25 -34.15
C GLU A 6 -1.29 18.29 -33.59
N THR A 7 -1.49 16.98 -33.77
CA THR A 7 -0.54 15.95 -33.30
C THR A 7 -0.07 15.13 -34.49
N THR A 8 1.24 15.14 -34.74
CA THR A 8 1.90 14.33 -35.77
C THR A 8 2.70 13.23 -35.10
N ILE A 9 2.50 11.97 -35.49
CA ILE A 9 3.24 10.82 -34.97
C ILE A 9 3.99 10.15 -36.11
N VAL A 10 5.31 10.02 -35.96
CA VAL A 10 6.20 9.36 -36.93
C VAL A 10 6.92 8.21 -36.25
N PHE A 11 7.04 7.10 -36.96
CA PHE A 11 7.88 5.96 -36.58
C PHE A 11 9.04 5.86 -37.56
N ASP A 12 10.27 5.77 -37.05
CA ASP A 12 11.42 5.50 -37.90
C ASP A 12 11.60 4.00 -38.19
N LYS A 13 12.67 3.66 -38.91
CA LYS A 13 12.99 2.27 -39.31
C LYS A 13 13.24 1.34 -38.12
N ASP A 14 13.60 1.89 -36.97
CA ASP A 14 13.94 1.15 -35.75
C ASP A 14 12.74 1.07 -34.79
N GLY A 15 11.61 1.71 -35.16
CA GLY A 15 10.38 1.73 -34.36
C GLY A 15 10.34 2.84 -33.32
N ARG A 16 11.30 3.79 -33.34
CA ARG A 16 11.28 4.96 -32.47
C ARG A 16 10.11 5.84 -32.81
N ARG A 17 9.33 6.20 -31.79
CA ARG A 17 8.16 7.05 -31.92
C ARG A 17 8.55 8.49 -31.66
N THR A 18 8.34 9.36 -32.65
CA THR A 18 8.40 10.82 -32.47
C THR A 18 6.99 11.38 -32.58
N GLU A 19 6.53 12.04 -31.52
CA GLU A 19 5.25 12.73 -31.47
C GLU A 19 5.49 14.22 -31.36
N THR A 20 5.02 14.98 -32.33
CA THR A 20 5.07 16.44 -32.36
C THR A 20 3.67 16.98 -32.13
N ILE A 21 3.50 17.75 -31.08
CA ILE A 21 2.24 18.39 -30.69
C ILE A 21 2.39 19.88 -30.92
N VAL A 22 1.63 20.42 -31.87
CA VAL A 22 1.59 21.85 -32.20
C VAL A 22 0.27 22.43 -31.71
N GLU A 23 0.33 23.33 -30.75
CA GLU A 23 -0.82 24.09 -30.26
C GLU A 23 -0.81 25.49 -30.89
N LYS A 24 -1.89 25.83 -31.61
CA LYS A 24 -2.11 27.21 -32.07
C LYS A 24 -2.53 28.08 -30.90
N LEU A 25 -1.84 29.20 -30.72
CA LEU A 25 -2.12 30.19 -29.69
C LEU A 25 -3.12 31.23 -30.21
N GLY A 26 -3.74 31.96 -29.28
CA GLY A 26 -4.69 33.03 -29.63
C GLY A 26 -6.00 32.58 -30.28
N ASP A 27 -6.36 31.29 -30.19
CA ASP A 27 -7.49 30.71 -30.95
C ASP A 27 -7.38 30.88 -32.47
N GLY A 28 -6.15 31.07 -32.98
CA GLY A 28 -5.89 31.38 -34.40
C GLY A 28 -5.99 32.87 -34.75
N GLU A 29 -6.21 33.75 -33.77
CA GLU A 29 -6.10 35.20 -33.93
C GLU A 29 -4.68 35.70 -33.59
N PRO A 30 -4.24 36.84 -34.16
CA PRO A 30 -2.95 37.45 -33.86
C PRO A 30 -2.78 37.78 -32.37
N ILE A 31 -1.56 37.62 -31.86
CA ILE A 31 -1.19 37.96 -30.48
C ILE A 31 -0.43 39.29 -30.48
N ASP A 32 -0.92 40.25 -29.69
CA ASP A 32 -0.19 41.48 -29.40
C ASP A 32 0.78 41.23 -28.24
N TYR A 33 2.06 41.01 -28.55
CA TYR A 33 3.13 40.82 -27.56
C TYR A 33 3.75 42.16 -27.17
N GLU A 34 3.78 42.47 -25.88
CA GLU A 34 4.49 43.66 -25.36
C GLU A 34 5.94 43.32 -25.06
N VAL A 35 6.87 43.96 -25.77
CA VAL A 35 8.32 43.81 -25.62
C VAL A 35 8.75 44.05 -24.18
N GLN A 36 9.48 43.10 -23.61
CA GLN A 36 10.03 43.16 -22.28
C GLN A 36 11.52 43.59 -22.29
N PRO A 37 12.05 44.07 -21.15
CA PRO A 37 13.48 44.36 -21.03
C PRO A 37 14.35 43.12 -21.28
N GLY A 38 15.16 43.17 -22.34
CA GLY A 38 16.10 42.12 -22.70
C GLY A 38 15.73 41.34 -23.97
N ASP A 39 14.53 41.53 -24.50
CA ASP A 39 14.08 40.84 -25.70
C ASP A 39 14.83 41.28 -26.97
N ASN A 40 14.84 40.38 -27.95
CA ASN A 40 15.10 40.71 -29.34
C ASN A 40 14.06 39.99 -30.24
N LEU A 41 13.92 40.45 -31.49
CA LEU A 41 12.89 39.95 -32.39
C LEU A 41 13.06 38.46 -32.76
N SER A 42 14.29 37.93 -32.76
CA SER A 42 14.53 36.51 -33.04
C SER A 42 14.04 35.65 -31.88
N ASP A 43 14.34 36.03 -30.63
CA ASP A 43 13.90 35.30 -29.44
C ASP A 43 12.36 35.34 -29.30
N ILE A 44 11.74 36.49 -29.61
CA ILE A 44 10.27 36.62 -29.64
C ILE A 44 9.67 35.69 -30.70
N ALA A 45 10.22 35.67 -31.91
CA ALA A 45 9.74 34.81 -32.98
C ALA A 45 9.84 33.32 -32.59
N GLU A 46 11.01 32.91 -32.09
CA GLU A 46 11.28 31.52 -31.66
C GLU A 46 10.34 31.08 -30.52
N ALA A 47 10.17 31.93 -29.49
CA ALA A 47 9.29 31.65 -28.36
C ALA A 47 7.81 31.49 -28.74
N HIS A 48 7.42 31.99 -29.92
CA HIS A 48 6.07 31.89 -30.46
C HIS A 48 5.96 31.00 -31.69
N GLY A 49 6.99 30.21 -32.00
CA GLY A 49 6.96 29.21 -33.07
C GLY A 49 6.76 29.80 -34.47
N VAL A 50 7.20 31.06 -34.68
CA VAL A 50 7.18 31.74 -35.99
C VAL A 50 8.61 32.07 -36.42
N THR A 51 8.84 32.31 -37.70
CA THR A 51 10.15 32.75 -38.16
C THR A 51 10.31 34.26 -38.01
N LEU A 52 11.56 34.74 -37.95
CA LEU A 52 11.84 36.18 -37.99
C LEU A 52 11.30 36.83 -39.28
N GLU A 53 11.23 36.08 -40.38
CA GLU A 53 10.65 36.54 -41.65
C GLU A 53 9.13 36.73 -41.52
N ASP A 54 8.41 35.75 -40.94
CA ASP A 54 6.96 35.87 -40.67
C ASP A 54 6.66 37.05 -39.72
N LEU A 55 7.51 37.24 -38.72
CA LEU A 55 7.41 38.37 -37.79
C LEU A 55 7.65 39.70 -38.51
N ALA A 56 8.56 39.75 -39.49
CA ALA A 56 8.84 40.93 -40.30
C ALA A 56 7.72 41.26 -41.28
N GLU A 57 7.06 40.24 -41.83
CA GLU A 57 5.86 40.42 -42.67
C GLU A 57 4.70 41.00 -41.86
N SER A 58 4.53 40.56 -40.62
CA SER A 58 3.46 41.01 -39.71
C SER A 58 3.74 42.39 -39.10
N ASN A 59 5.02 42.76 -38.96
CA ASN A 59 5.45 44.02 -38.31
C ASN A 59 6.41 44.83 -39.20
N PRO A 60 6.03 45.22 -40.42
CA PRO A 60 6.94 45.85 -41.38
C PRO A 60 7.57 47.15 -40.86
N GLU A 61 6.91 47.88 -39.97
CA GLU A 61 7.43 49.09 -39.32
C GLU A 61 8.62 48.84 -38.38
N LEU A 62 8.78 47.62 -37.85
CA LEU A 62 9.94 47.25 -37.03
C LEU A 62 11.18 46.99 -37.88
N PHE A 63 10.99 46.62 -39.16
CA PHE A 63 12.06 46.19 -40.06
C PHE A 63 12.39 47.21 -41.17
N THR A 64 11.62 48.29 -41.31
CA THR A 64 11.78 49.27 -42.40
C THR A 64 12.54 50.54 -41.99
N SER A 65 13.40 51.01 -42.89
CA SER A 65 14.23 52.22 -42.70
C SER A 65 13.37 53.49 -42.50
N PRO A 66 13.74 54.42 -41.60
CA PRO A 66 15.06 54.60 -40.97
C PRO A 66 15.28 53.83 -39.66
N ARG A 67 14.37 52.93 -39.26
CA ARG A 67 14.49 52.16 -38.03
C ARG A 67 15.58 51.08 -38.18
N ASP A 68 16.28 50.82 -37.08
CA ASP A 68 17.23 49.71 -36.95
C ASP A 68 16.45 48.48 -36.43
N PRO A 69 16.35 47.37 -37.20
CA PRO A 69 15.63 46.17 -36.79
C PRO A 69 16.24 45.49 -35.55
N ASP A 70 17.53 45.73 -35.29
CA ASP A 70 18.23 45.20 -34.10
C ASP A 70 17.87 45.98 -32.82
N LEU A 71 17.05 47.04 -32.92
CA LEU A 71 16.68 47.91 -31.80
C LEU A 71 15.16 47.92 -31.57
N ILE A 72 14.72 47.22 -30.52
CA ILE A 72 13.38 47.28 -29.94
C ILE A 72 13.42 47.85 -28.52
N HIS A 73 12.29 48.39 -28.05
CA HIS A 73 12.18 49.03 -26.75
C HIS A 73 11.10 48.38 -25.88
N PRO A 74 11.33 48.22 -24.56
CA PRO A 74 10.31 47.72 -23.66
C PRO A 74 9.02 48.55 -23.73
N GLY A 75 7.87 47.89 -23.81
CA GLY A 75 6.56 48.50 -24.00
C GLY A 75 6.14 48.71 -25.46
N GLU A 76 7.01 48.40 -26.43
CA GLU A 76 6.58 48.29 -27.84
C GLU A 76 5.72 47.04 -28.04
N THR A 77 4.80 47.09 -29.00
CA THR A 77 3.94 45.95 -29.34
C THR A 77 4.46 45.29 -30.62
N VAL A 78 4.57 43.97 -30.58
CA VAL A 78 4.87 43.10 -31.73
C VAL A 78 3.63 42.24 -31.98
N VAL A 79 3.06 42.34 -33.17
CA VAL A 79 1.94 41.52 -33.62
C VAL A 79 2.47 40.18 -34.11
N ILE A 80 2.01 39.08 -33.53
CA ILE A 80 2.46 37.73 -33.85
C ILE A 80 1.31 36.97 -34.47
N GLU A 81 1.33 36.80 -35.79
CA GLU A 81 0.37 35.97 -36.51
C GLU A 81 0.74 34.48 -36.42
N ASP A 82 -0.26 33.60 -36.44
CA ASP A 82 -0.08 32.13 -36.43
C ASP A 82 0.84 31.58 -35.32
N ALA A 83 0.91 32.27 -34.17
CA ALA A 83 1.73 31.84 -33.04
C ALA A 83 1.42 30.39 -32.63
N THR A 84 2.46 29.58 -32.45
CA THR A 84 2.33 28.18 -32.03
C THR A 84 3.22 27.85 -30.84
N LYS A 85 2.85 26.79 -30.13
CA LYS A 85 3.70 26.11 -29.15
C LYS A 85 3.91 24.68 -29.60
N THR A 86 5.17 24.27 -29.70
CA THR A 86 5.53 22.94 -30.14
C THR A 86 6.12 22.14 -28.99
N THR A 87 5.52 20.99 -28.70
CA THR A 87 6.10 19.97 -27.81
C THR A 87 6.54 18.79 -28.66
N VAL A 88 7.75 18.27 -28.43
CA VAL A 88 8.26 17.08 -29.10
C VAL A 88 8.53 16.00 -28.06
N ASN A 89 7.89 14.84 -28.25
CA ASN A 89 8.12 13.63 -27.45
C ASN A 89 8.82 12.58 -28.31
N VAL A 90 10.00 12.14 -27.91
CA VAL A 90 10.71 11.03 -28.55
C VAL A 90 10.74 9.85 -27.60
N THR A 91 10.12 8.74 -27.98
CA THR A 91 10.01 7.54 -27.15
C THR A 91 10.77 6.38 -27.78
N PHE A 92 11.73 5.83 -27.03
CA PHE A 92 12.46 4.60 -27.38
C PHE A 92 13.18 4.01 -26.15
N ASN A 93 13.57 2.74 -26.23
CA ASN A 93 14.38 2.08 -25.18
C ASN A 93 13.79 2.13 -23.75
N GLY A 94 12.48 2.35 -23.61
CA GLY A 94 11.78 2.48 -22.33
C GLY A 94 11.84 3.88 -21.71
N TYR A 95 12.18 4.89 -22.51
CA TYR A 95 12.22 6.28 -22.09
C TYR A 95 11.51 7.19 -23.09
N THR A 96 11.02 8.31 -22.57
CA THR A 96 10.46 9.41 -23.36
C THR A 96 11.18 10.71 -23.05
N LEU A 97 11.91 11.26 -24.03
CA LEU A 97 12.48 12.60 -23.96
C LEU A 97 11.47 13.62 -24.47
N THR A 98 11.09 14.56 -23.63
CA THR A 98 10.13 15.62 -23.93
C THR A 98 10.86 16.94 -24.03
N THR A 99 10.75 17.62 -25.16
CA THR A 99 11.14 19.02 -25.33
C THR A 99 9.89 19.87 -25.34
N SER A 100 9.75 20.70 -24.31
CA SER A 100 8.62 21.62 -24.15
C SER A 100 8.83 22.89 -24.98
N PRO A 101 7.75 23.66 -25.27
CA PRO A 101 7.83 24.86 -26.08
C PRO A 101 8.74 25.96 -25.52
N ASP A 102 8.98 25.95 -24.20
CA ASP A 102 9.88 26.86 -23.49
C ASP A 102 11.35 26.40 -23.51
N GLY A 103 11.66 25.34 -24.27
CA GLY A 103 12.99 24.74 -24.35
C GLY A 103 13.32 23.83 -23.16
N LYS A 104 12.40 23.62 -22.20
CA LYS A 104 12.63 22.67 -21.10
C LYS A 104 12.67 21.25 -21.64
N ILE A 105 13.73 20.52 -21.30
CA ILE A 105 13.90 19.11 -21.66
C ILE A 105 13.70 18.24 -20.43
N THR A 106 12.89 17.20 -20.54
CA THR A 106 12.74 16.18 -19.50
C THR A 106 12.88 14.78 -20.08
N LEU A 107 13.49 13.87 -19.33
CA LEU A 107 13.56 12.46 -19.66
C LEU A 107 12.67 11.69 -18.68
N THR A 108 11.68 10.99 -19.20
CA THR A 108 10.79 10.13 -18.41
C THR A 108 11.22 8.68 -18.58
N ASN A 109 11.40 7.97 -17.47
CA ASN A 109 11.50 6.51 -17.49
C ASN A 109 10.09 5.92 -17.59
N ASP A 110 9.75 5.28 -18.71
CA ASP A 110 8.39 4.81 -18.98
C ASP A 110 7.96 3.65 -18.04
N THR A 111 8.91 3.01 -17.36
CA THR A 111 8.64 1.90 -16.43
C THR A 111 8.30 2.41 -15.03
N THR A 112 9.09 3.36 -14.51
CA THR A 112 8.93 3.88 -13.14
C THR A 112 8.11 5.17 -13.08
N GLY A 113 7.91 5.84 -14.22
CA GLY A 113 7.31 7.17 -14.28
C GLY A 113 8.22 8.30 -13.77
N ALA A 114 9.44 7.98 -13.35
CA ALA A 114 10.39 8.98 -12.87
C ALA A 114 10.75 9.97 -13.98
N VAL A 115 10.69 11.26 -13.65
CA VAL A 115 11.00 12.36 -14.58
C VAL A 115 12.30 13.02 -14.13
N THR A 116 13.26 13.10 -15.03
CA THR A 116 14.53 13.80 -14.83
C THR A 116 14.54 15.07 -15.66
N ASP A 117 14.79 16.21 -15.03
CA ASP A 117 15.04 17.47 -15.74
C ASP A 117 16.43 17.41 -16.40
N ILE A 118 16.49 17.71 -17.70
CA ILE A 118 17.71 17.68 -18.50
C ILE A 118 18.08 19.11 -18.89
N ALA A 119 19.24 19.58 -18.43
CA ALA A 119 19.73 20.91 -18.79
C ALA A 119 20.17 20.94 -20.26
N ALA A 120 19.66 21.91 -21.01
CA ALA A 120 20.01 22.09 -22.42
C ALA A 120 21.49 22.42 -22.62
N GLY A 121 22.10 21.87 -23.68
CA GLY A 121 23.50 22.09 -24.04
C GLY A 121 24.49 21.40 -23.10
N THR A 122 24.08 20.35 -22.37
CA THR A 122 24.93 19.60 -21.44
C THR A 122 25.26 18.20 -21.94
N ALA A 123 26.32 17.60 -21.38
CA ALA A 123 26.63 16.19 -21.61
C ALA A 123 25.45 15.26 -21.27
N GLN A 124 24.64 15.61 -20.26
CA GLN A 124 23.47 14.84 -19.88
C GLN A 124 22.40 14.83 -20.99
N GLN A 125 22.21 15.94 -21.72
CA GLN A 125 21.34 15.95 -22.90
C GLN A 125 21.87 15.02 -23.99
N ALA A 126 23.16 15.11 -24.31
CA ALA A 126 23.75 14.26 -25.35
C ALA A 126 23.62 12.76 -25.01
N LEU A 127 23.80 12.38 -23.75
CA LEU A 127 23.59 11.01 -23.29
C LEU A 127 22.12 10.57 -23.34
N ALA A 128 21.17 11.46 -23.06
CA ALA A 128 19.74 11.16 -23.14
C ALA A 128 19.28 10.99 -24.60
N GLU A 129 19.81 11.82 -25.51
CA GLU A 129 19.61 11.67 -26.95
C GLU A 129 20.24 10.37 -27.48
N LEU A 130 21.45 10.03 -27.02
CA LEU A 130 22.12 8.78 -27.35
C LEU A 130 21.32 7.55 -26.88
N LEU A 131 20.80 7.59 -25.65
CA LEU A 131 19.94 6.54 -25.10
C LEU A 131 18.73 6.30 -26.01
N LEU A 132 18.18 7.38 -26.56
CA LEU A 132 17.09 7.26 -27.50
C LEU A 132 17.53 6.81 -28.87
N SER A 133 18.75 7.10 -29.36
CA SER A 133 19.20 6.83 -30.73
C SER A 133 19.72 5.40 -30.99
N ILE A 134 20.30 4.75 -29.99
CA ILE A 134 20.84 3.37 -30.09
C ILE A 134 19.73 2.31 -30.24
N ASN A 135 20.02 1.17 -30.86
CA ASN A 135 19.09 0.06 -31.08
C ASN A 135 19.67 -1.30 -30.65
N PRO A 136 19.54 -1.68 -29.36
CA PRO A 136 20.03 -2.97 -28.85
C PRO A 136 19.28 -4.20 -29.39
N ASN A 137 18.16 -3.98 -30.10
CA ASN A 137 17.38 -5.04 -30.76
C ASN A 137 17.53 -4.99 -32.29
N GLY A 138 18.57 -4.31 -32.78
CA GLY A 138 18.88 -4.17 -34.20
C GLY A 138 19.14 -5.50 -34.90
N SER A 139 18.99 -5.51 -36.22
CA SER A 139 19.21 -6.72 -37.03
C SER A 139 20.69 -7.10 -37.18
N ASP A 140 21.61 -6.17 -36.96
CA ASP A 140 23.06 -6.43 -36.94
C ASP A 140 23.47 -6.91 -35.54
N PRO A 141 23.88 -8.18 -35.36
CA PRO A 141 24.18 -8.72 -34.04
C PRO A 141 25.39 -8.07 -33.35
N GLU A 142 26.37 -7.56 -34.10
CA GLU A 142 27.56 -6.93 -33.49
C GLU A 142 27.20 -5.54 -32.96
N GLN A 143 26.55 -4.71 -33.79
CA GLN A 143 26.06 -3.40 -33.36
C GLN A 143 25.02 -3.51 -32.25
N ALA A 144 24.09 -4.48 -32.33
CA ALA A 144 23.08 -4.67 -31.30
C ALA A 144 23.69 -5.02 -29.93
N LYS A 145 24.80 -5.77 -29.91
CA LYS A 145 25.54 -6.04 -28.67
C LYS A 145 26.25 -4.80 -28.14
N GLU A 146 26.84 -3.98 -29.01
CA GLU A 146 27.43 -2.69 -28.61
C GLU A 146 26.36 -1.77 -28.00
N ASP A 147 25.25 -1.59 -28.72
CA ASP A 147 24.11 -0.78 -28.30
C ASP A 147 23.49 -1.29 -26.99
N LEU A 148 23.54 -2.61 -26.73
CA LEU A 148 23.13 -3.19 -25.46
C LEU A 148 24.04 -2.74 -24.30
N VAL A 149 25.35 -2.70 -24.50
CA VAL A 149 26.30 -2.20 -23.49
C VAL A 149 26.09 -0.70 -23.28
N VAL A 150 25.98 0.09 -24.35
CA VAL A 150 25.70 1.53 -24.27
C VAL A 150 24.39 1.78 -23.52
N LYS A 151 23.30 1.07 -23.88
CA LYS A 151 22.02 1.18 -23.18
C LYS A 151 22.15 0.84 -21.71
N THR A 152 22.84 -0.25 -21.36
CA THR A 152 23.04 -0.66 -19.96
C THR A 152 23.78 0.41 -19.16
N THR A 153 24.82 1.02 -19.74
CA THR A 153 25.53 2.14 -19.12
C THR A 153 24.61 3.36 -18.91
N LEU A 154 23.84 3.72 -19.93
CA LEU A 154 22.91 4.87 -19.87
C LEU A 154 21.74 4.62 -18.91
N ASP A 155 21.24 3.39 -18.81
CA ASP A 155 20.30 2.98 -17.77
C ASP A 155 20.88 3.16 -16.36
N GLY A 156 22.20 2.97 -16.19
CA GLY A 156 22.87 3.23 -14.91
C GLY A 156 22.93 4.71 -14.55
N ILE A 157 23.07 5.57 -15.56
CA ILE A 157 23.12 7.03 -15.42
C ILE A 157 21.73 7.62 -15.16
N PHE A 158 20.72 7.20 -15.92
CA PHE A 158 19.37 7.77 -15.87
C PHE A 158 18.36 6.98 -15.03
N GLY A 159 18.61 5.70 -14.78
CA GLY A 159 17.71 4.83 -14.02
C GLY A 159 18.11 4.63 -12.55
N GLY A 160 19.17 5.29 -12.09
CA GLY A 160 19.67 5.21 -10.72
C GLY A 160 19.00 6.19 -9.74
N ALA A 161 19.42 6.13 -8.47
CA ALA A 161 18.95 7.04 -7.44
C ALA A 161 19.39 8.49 -7.72
N THR A 162 18.44 9.39 -7.96
CA THR A 162 18.71 10.80 -8.25
C THR A 162 18.78 11.64 -6.96
N PRO A 163 19.41 12.83 -6.99
CA PRO A 163 19.36 13.77 -5.88
C PRO A 163 17.92 14.13 -5.46
N GLU A 164 16.98 14.16 -6.40
CA GLU A 164 15.57 14.44 -6.17
C GLU A 164 14.91 13.33 -5.35
N LEU A 165 15.10 12.06 -5.73
CA LEU A 165 14.61 10.90 -4.96
C LEU A 165 15.21 10.87 -3.54
N THR A 166 16.50 11.19 -3.43
CA THR A 166 17.19 11.27 -2.12
C THR A 166 16.59 12.38 -1.25
N THR A 167 16.34 13.54 -1.86
CA THR A 167 15.73 14.70 -1.18
C THR A 167 14.30 14.38 -0.76
N GLU A 168 13.50 13.77 -1.63
CA GLU A 168 12.13 13.36 -1.33
C GLU A 168 12.09 12.37 -0.15
N ALA A 169 12.91 11.31 -0.17
CA ALA A 169 12.96 10.35 0.93
C ALA A 169 13.31 11.03 2.28
N LEU A 170 14.28 11.95 2.28
CA LEU A 170 14.66 12.71 3.48
C LEU A 170 13.54 13.66 3.95
N GLU A 171 12.87 14.34 3.02
CA GLU A 171 11.73 15.21 3.33
C GLU A 171 10.56 14.44 3.93
N LYS A 172 10.23 13.25 3.39
CA LYS A 172 9.15 12.41 3.95
C LYS A 172 9.50 11.85 5.32
N GLN A 173 10.76 11.45 5.54
CA GLN A 173 11.22 11.05 6.88
C GLN A 173 11.11 12.20 7.89
N GLN A 174 11.50 13.42 7.52
CA GLN A 174 11.33 14.59 8.38
C GLN A 174 9.86 14.92 8.63
N ALA A 175 8.98 14.70 7.65
CA ALA A 175 7.55 14.89 7.81
C ALA A 175 6.95 13.94 8.85
N VAL A 176 7.40 12.68 8.93
CA VAL A 176 6.99 11.74 9.98
C VAL A 176 7.42 12.23 11.35
N VAL A 177 8.68 12.64 11.51
CA VAL A 177 9.18 13.20 12.76
C VAL A 177 8.36 14.43 13.18
N ALA A 178 8.13 15.37 12.27
CA ALA A 178 7.35 16.58 12.54
C ALA A 178 5.89 16.25 12.91
N ALA A 179 5.27 15.29 12.22
CA ALA A 179 3.91 14.84 12.54
C ALA A 179 3.86 14.20 13.93
N MET A 180 4.83 13.35 14.29
CA MET A 180 4.91 12.74 15.61
C MET A 180 5.18 13.76 16.72
N GLU A 181 5.99 14.79 16.47
CA GLU A 181 6.20 15.88 17.42
C GLU A 181 4.92 16.70 17.65
N GLN A 182 4.13 16.92 16.59
CA GLN A 182 2.92 17.72 16.64
C GLN A 182 1.71 16.97 17.21
N TYR A 183 1.54 15.70 16.84
CA TYR A 183 0.33 14.90 17.11
C TYR A 183 0.57 13.68 18.00
N GLY A 184 1.83 13.34 18.28
CA GLY A 184 2.23 12.24 19.15
C GLY A 184 2.74 11.00 18.41
N PRO A 185 3.59 10.16 19.04
CA PRO A 185 4.27 9.01 18.41
C PRO A 185 3.40 7.74 18.29
N GLY A 186 2.08 7.87 18.43
CA GLY A 186 1.15 6.76 18.57
C GLY A 186 1.03 6.24 20.01
N GLN A 187 -0.10 5.60 20.31
CA GLN A 187 -0.44 5.10 21.64
C GLN A 187 -0.82 3.62 21.57
N ASP A 188 -0.35 2.81 22.52
CA ASP A 188 -0.68 1.39 22.56
C ASP A 188 -2.18 1.18 22.71
N ALA A 189 -2.73 0.22 21.94
CA ALA A 189 -4.11 -0.20 22.10
C ALA A 189 -4.32 -0.85 23.47
N THR A 190 -5.34 -0.39 24.21
CA THR A 190 -5.73 -0.99 25.49
C THR A 190 -7.12 -1.60 25.37
N GLY A 191 -7.34 -2.76 26.02
CA GLY A 191 -8.65 -3.42 26.01
C GLY A 191 -9.02 -4.06 24.68
N ALA A 192 -8.04 -4.28 23.80
CA ALA A 192 -8.23 -4.98 22.54
C ALA A 192 -8.76 -6.40 22.75
N THR A 193 -9.95 -6.66 22.24
CA THR A 193 -10.56 -7.98 22.09
C THR A 193 -10.75 -8.23 20.59
N LEU A 194 -10.64 -9.49 20.16
CA LEU A 194 -10.92 -9.81 18.75
C LEU A 194 -12.34 -9.40 18.39
N ASP A 195 -13.32 -9.62 19.28
CA ASP A 195 -14.73 -9.26 19.06
C ASP A 195 -15.01 -7.74 19.05
N GLY A 196 -14.03 -6.90 19.34
CA GLY A 196 -14.23 -5.46 19.56
C GLY A 196 -15.00 -5.15 20.85
N GLY A 197 -15.40 -3.90 21.00
CA GLY A 197 -16.18 -3.40 22.13
C GLY A 197 -17.61 -2.99 21.74
N PRO A 198 -18.41 -2.49 22.69
CA PRO A 198 -19.76 -1.97 22.40
C PRO A 198 -19.76 -0.82 21.37
N THR A 199 -18.63 -0.13 21.22
CA THR A 199 -18.47 1.08 20.40
C THR A 199 -17.36 0.95 19.35
N SER A 200 -16.78 -0.23 19.19
CA SER A 200 -15.63 -0.47 18.31
C SER A 200 -15.73 -1.84 17.63
N VAL A 201 -15.41 -1.90 16.34
CA VAL A 201 -15.30 -3.15 15.58
C VAL A 201 -13.84 -3.39 15.23
N GLY A 202 -13.41 -4.63 15.40
CA GLY A 202 -12.06 -5.07 15.05
C GLY A 202 -11.14 -5.22 16.27
N PRO A 203 -9.91 -5.72 16.06
CA PRO A 203 -9.02 -6.17 17.12
C PRO A 203 -8.24 -5.04 17.82
N TYR A 204 -8.63 -3.78 17.63
CA TYR A 204 -7.82 -2.61 17.99
C TYR A 204 -8.11 -2.03 19.39
N GLY A 205 -9.19 -2.49 20.04
CA GLY A 205 -9.68 -1.89 21.29
C GLY A 205 -10.32 -0.52 21.07
N ASP A 206 -10.52 0.23 22.15
CA ASP A 206 -11.08 1.58 22.06
C ASP A 206 -9.98 2.62 21.80
N PRO A 207 -10.24 3.65 20.97
CA PRO A 207 -9.29 4.72 20.74
C PRO A 207 -9.07 5.55 22.02
N PRO A 208 -7.90 6.19 22.18
CA PRO A 208 -7.57 6.94 23.41
C PRO A 208 -8.53 8.08 23.73
N SER A 209 -9.15 8.64 22.70
CA SER A 209 -10.15 9.72 22.77
C SER A 209 -11.11 9.64 21.57
N PRO A 210 -12.29 10.29 21.65
CA PRO A 210 -13.25 10.30 20.53
C PRO A 210 -12.72 10.91 19.21
N THR A 211 -11.75 11.82 19.33
CA THR A 211 -11.11 12.53 18.21
C THR A 211 -9.59 12.58 18.44
N ALA A 212 -8.82 12.38 17.38
CA ALA A 212 -7.37 12.53 17.38
C ALA A 212 -6.97 14.02 17.49
N PRO A 213 -5.71 14.33 17.90
CA PRO A 213 -5.21 15.70 18.01
C PRO A 213 -5.38 16.58 16.75
N SER A 214 -5.29 16.03 15.55
CA SER A 214 -5.55 16.73 14.28
C SER A 214 -7.04 17.01 14.00
N GLY A 215 -7.94 16.42 14.80
CA GLY A 215 -9.40 16.54 14.67
C GLY A 215 -10.08 15.40 13.94
N GLY A 216 -9.32 14.47 13.35
CA GLY A 216 -9.84 13.27 12.67
C GLY A 216 -10.14 12.08 13.59
N LYS A 217 -10.47 10.94 12.99
CA LYS A 217 -10.57 9.64 13.67
C LYS A 217 -9.18 9.00 13.80
N TRP A 218 -9.00 8.22 14.86
CA TRP A 218 -7.74 7.51 15.10
C TRP A 218 -7.54 6.37 14.10
N VAL A 219 -6.30 6.17 13.66
CA VAL A 219 -5.91 5.14 12.70
C VAL A 219 -5.17 4.02 13.44
N PRO A 220 -5.65 2.76 13.40
CA PRO A 220 -4.95 1.64 13.99
C PRO A 220 -3.89 1.11 13.02
N LEU A 221 -2.64 0.98 13.49
CA LEU A 221 -1.54 0.35 12.75
C LEU A 221 -0.96 -0.79 13.58
N LEU A 222 -0.66 -1.92 12.93
CA LEU A 222 0.04 -3.03 13.55
C LEU A 222 1.55 -2.75 13.55
N VAL A 223 2.13 -2.57 14.74
CA VAL A 223 3.55 -2.28 14.92
C VAL A 223 4.15 -3.32 15.85
N ASP A 224 5.16 -4.06 15.37
CA ASP A 224 5.83 -5.12 16.13
C ASP A 224 4.85 -6.13 16.76
N GLY A 225 3.82 -6.51 16.00
CA GLY A 225 2.80 -7.48 16.41
C GLY A 225 1.76 -6.95 17.40
N SER A 226 1.79 -5.65 17.70
CA SER A 226 0.85 -4.99 18.60
C SER A 226 0.13 -3.83 17.92
N TRP A 227 -1.18 -3.71 18.16
CA TRP A 227 -1.96 -2.59 17.63
C TRP A 227 -1.64 -1.30 18.37
N LYS A 228 -1.44 -0.22 17.61
CA LYS A 228 -1.25 1.14 18.11
C LYS A 228 -2.17 2.11 17.39
N TRP A 229 -2.68 3.08 18.14
CA TRP A 229 -3.49 4.18 17.64
C TRP A 229 -2.61 5.37 17.26
N PHE A 230 -2.69 5.79 16.01
CA PHE A 230 -2.00 6.97 15.48
C PHE A 230 -2.98 8.06 15.10
N ASP A 231 -2.51 9.31 15.19
CA ASP A 231 -3.19 10.43 14.55
C ASP A 231 -3.18 10.21 13.01
N PRO A 232 -4.28 10.50 12.30
CA PRO A 232 -4.36 10.27 10.86
C PRO A 232 -3.29 11.02 10.06
N GLU A 233 -2.84 12.20 10.51
CA GLU A 233 -1.76 12.93 9.82
C GLU A 233 -0.40 12.23 10.01
N VAL A 234 -0.18 11.57 11.15
CA VAL A 234 1.01 10.72 11.37
C VAL A 234 0.95 9.47 10.51
N ALA A 235 -0.21 8.80 10.45
CA ALA A 235 -0.37 7.59 9.63
C ALA A 235 -0.15 7.88 8.13
N LYS A 236 -0.69 9.00 7.61
CA LYS A 236 -0.44 9.45 6.24
C LYS A 236 1.04 9.74 5.98
N ALA A 237 1.71 10.38 6.94
CA ALA A 237 3.15 10.66 6.82
C ALA A 237 3.97 9.37 6.76
N ILE A 238 3.68 8.37 7.61
CA ILE A 238 4.36 7.07 7.62
C ILE A 238 4.17 6.35 6.28
N ALA A 239 2.93 6.31 5.77
CA ALA A 239 2.65 5.68 4.48
C ALA A 239 3.40 6.36 3.32
N ALA A 240 3.50 7.70 3.34
CA ALA A 240 4.25 8.45 2.34
C ALA A 240 5.78 8.27 2.48
N GLU A 241 6.32 8.16 3.70
CA GLU A 241 7.73 7.85 3.93
C GLU A 241 8.09 6.47 3.38
N ASN A 242 7.29 5.45 3.66
CA ASN A 242 7.53 4.09 3.20
C ASN A 242 7.65 4.00 1.67
N VAL A 243 6.74 4.65 0.94
CA VAL A 243 6.78 4.71 -0.53
C VAL A 243 8.02 5.45 -1.03
N ALA A 244 8.34 6.61 -0.45
CA ALA A 244 9.51 7.40 -0.87
C ALA A 244 10.84 6.67 -0.63
N ILE A 245 11.00 6.02 0.54
CA ILE A 245 12.18 5.21 0.86
C ILE A 245 12.28 4.00 -0.08
N ALA A 246 11.16 3.34 -0.39
CA ALA A 246 11.17 2.19 -1.29
C ALA A 246 11.52 2.57 -2.74
N ASN A 247 11.01 3.70 -3.24
CA ASN A 247 11.39 4.26 -4.54
C ASN A 247 12.89 4.53 -4.61
N PHE A 248 13.43 5.17 -3.58
CA PHE A 248 14.88 5.41 -3.47
C PHE A 248 15.68 4.09 -3.43
N GLY A 249 15.24 3.12 -2.62
CA GLY A 249 15.88 1.81 -2.47
C GLY A 249 15.89 0.99 -3.76
N GLU A 250 14.79 0.98 -4.51
CA GLU A 250 14.70 0.30 -5.82
C GLU A 250 15.63 0.94 -6.84
N ALA A 251 15.67 2.28 -6.91
CA ALA A 251 16.59 2.99 -7.79
C ALA A 251 18.06 2.67 -7.45
N GLN A 252 18.42 2.59 -6.16
CA GLN A 252 19.76 2.21 -5.72
C GLN A 252 20.09 0.75 -6.06
N ALA A 253 19.17 -0.18 -5.82
CA ALA A 253 19.34 -1.59 -6.14
C ALA A 253 19.50 -1.80 -7.65
N LYS A 254 18.76 -1.05 -8.47
CA LYS A 254 18.89 -1.05 -9.93
C LYS A 254 20.27 -0.57 -10.37
N SER A 255 20.81 0.50 -9.78
CA SER A 255 22.20 0.92 -10.07
C SER A 255 23.22 -0.17 -9.73
N GLN A 256 23.06 -0.87 -8.61
CA GLN A 256 23.94 -1.99 -8.24
C GLN A 256 23.85 -3.16 -9.23
N GLN A 257 22.63 -3.50 -9.66
CA GLN A 257 22.37 -4.53 -10.64
C GLN A 257 23.01 -4.21 -11.99
N ILE A 258 22.90 -2.96 -12.45
CA ILE A 258 23.52 -2.48 -13.68
C ILE A 258 25.05 -2.54 -13.58
N ALA A 259 25.63 -2.10 -12.47
CA ALA A 259 27.07 -2.19 -12.26
C ALA A 259 27.57 -3.65 -12.32
N ALA A 260 26.86 -4.59 -11.67
CA ALA A 260 27.19 -6.02 -11.73
C ALA A 260 27.02 -6.62 -13.14
N GLN A 261 26.06 -6.10 -13.93
CA GLN A 261 25.88 -6.52 -15.32
C GLN A 261 27.00 -6.00 -16.23
N LEU A 262 27.46 -4.76 -16.04
CA LEU A 262 28.60 -4.19 -16.76
C LEU A 262 29.90 -4.93 -16.42
N ASP A 263 30.07 -5.38 -15.16
CA ASP A 263 31.18 -6.24 -14.75
C ASP A 263 31.23 -7.53 -15.58
N ILE A 264 30.08 -8.15 -15.85
CA ILE A 264 29.99 -9.34 -16.71
C ILE A 264 30.41 -9.01 -18.13
N TYR A 265 29.91 -7.92 -18.72
CA TYR A 265 30.28 -7.53 -20.08
C TYR A 265 31.78 -7.27 -20.22
N ALA A 266 32.41 -6.66 -19.20
CA ALA A 266 33.84 -6.40 -19.18
C ALA A 266 34.69 -7.67 -19.00
N LEU A 267 34.17 -8.72 -18.35
CA LEU A 267 34.88 -9.98 -18.10
C LEU A 267 34.60 -11.08 -19.15
N ASP A 268 33.46 -11.02 -19.83
CA ASP A 268 33.06 -12.01 -20.83
C ASP A 268 33.78 -11.78 -22.18
N PRO A 269 34.60 -12.74 -22.67
CA PRO A 269 35.26 -12.61 -23.96
C PRO A 269 34.31 -12.37 -25.14
N GLU A 270 33.05 -12.80 -25.04
CA GLU A 270 32.04 -12.57 -26.09
C GLU A 270 31.59 -11.10 -26.21
N PHE A 271 31.80 -10.30 -25.15
CA PHE A 271 31.45 -8.89 -25.08
C PHE A 271 32.64 -7.95 -25.33
N LYS A 272 33.86 -8.49 -25.50
CA LYS A 272 35.07 -7.66 -25.64
C LYS A 272 34.94 -6.59 -26.73
N ASN A 273 34.53 -6.97 -27.95
CA ASN A 273 34.38 -6.01 -29.05
C ASN A 273 33.23 -5.02 -28.80
N ALA A 274 32.16 -5.48 -28.14
CA ALA A 274 31.01 -4.64 -27.81
C ALA A 274 31.36 -3.60 -26.73
N MET A 275 32.20 -3.95 -25.76
CA MET A 275 32.74 -3.02 -24.76
C MET A 275 33.63 -1.95 -25.40
N GLU A 276 34.53 -2.35 -26.31
CA GLU A 276 35.39 -1.40 -27.06
C GLU A 276 34.56 -0.47 -27.95
N GLY A 277 33.53 -0.99 -28.62
CA GLY A 277 32.59 -0.18 -29.42
C GLY A 277 31.79 0.80 -28.54
N ALA A 278 31.27 0.32 -27.41
CA ALA A 278 30.48 1.13 -26.50
C ALA A 278 31.29 2.28 -25.90
N GLU A 279 32.56 2.03 -25.57
CA GLU A 279 33.51 3.07 -25.16
C GLU A 279 33.65 4.14 -26.24
N SER A 280 33.88 3.75 -27.49
CA SER A 280 33.99 4.69 -28.60
C SER A 280 32.71 5.52 -28.79
N THR A 281 31.54 4.88 -28.72
CA THR A 281 30.23 5.53 -28.91
C THR A 281 29.93 6.53 -27.77
N LEU A 282 30.22 6.16 -26.53
CA LEU A 282 30.06 7.05 -25.37
C LEU A 282 31.06 8.21 -25.39
N ASP A 283 32.33 7.94 -25.72
CA ASP A 283 33.37 8.97 -25.84
C ASP A 283 33.05 9.97 -26.96
N GLU A 284 32.50 9.53 -28.09
CA GLU A 284 32.08 10.43 -29.16
C GLU A 284 30.97 11.40 -28.69
N ALA A 285 30.00 10.89 -27.93
CA ALA A 285 28.93 11.72 -27.36
C ALA A 285 29.43 12.70 -26.28
N LEU A 286 30.48 12.32 -25.54
CA LEU A 286 31.03 13.08 -24.42
C LEU A 286 32.17 14.04 -24.81
N ALA A 287 32.86 13.78 -25.92
CA ALA A 287 34.00 14.56 -26.39
C ALA A 287 33.75 16.08 -26.53
N PRO A 288 32.58 16.56 -27.02
CA PRO A 288 32.29 17.99 -27.08
C PRO A 288 32.33 18.70 -25.72
N TYR A 289 32.19 17.94 -24.63
CA TYR A 289 32.17 18.43 -23.25
C TYR A 289 33.50 18.18 -22.52
N GLY A 290 34.51 17.63 -23.21
CA GLY A 290 35.81 17.29 -22.62
C GLY A 290 35.73 16.14 -21.61
N LEU A 291 34.75 15.26 -21.76
CA LEU A 291 34.53 14.09 -20.91
C LEU A 291 34.83 12.81 -21.70
N ASP A 292 35.27 11.79 -20.97
CA ASP A 292 35.50 10.42 -21.43
C ASP A 292 34.72 9.46 -20.53
N TRP A 293 34.16 8.40 -21.10
CA TRP A 293 33.61 7.31 -20.32
C TRP A 293 34.73 6.37 -19.89
N ARG A 294 34.69 5.94 -18.62
CA ARG A 294 35.66 4.97 -18.11
C ARG A 294 34.97 3.62 -17.94
N PRO A 295 35.35 2.62 -18.75
CA PRO A 295 34.87 1.26 -18.56
C PRO A 295 35.15 0.75 -17.14
N PRO A 296 34.30 -0.12 -16.58
CA PRO A 296 34.54 -0.72 -15.28
C PRO A 296 35.82 -1.56 -15.29
N GLU A 297 36.48 -1.64 -14.13
CA GLU A 297 37.58 -2.56 -13.84
C GLU A 297 37.12 -3.63 -12.83
N PRO A 298 36.51 -4.73 -13.28
CA PRO A 298 35.81 -5.66 -12.39
C PRO A 298 36.75 -6.44 -11.49
N LYS A 299 36.30 -6.76 -10.27
CA LYS A 299 37.03 -7.66 -9.36
C LYS A 299 36.75 -9.13 -9.66
N GLY A 300 37.80 -9.95 -9.62
CA GLY A 300 37.70 -11.40 -9.68
C GLY A 300 37.49 -11.96 -11.09
N THR A 301 36.85 -13.12 -11.17
CA THR A 301 36.57 -13.87 -12.39
C THR A 301 35.17 -13.58 -12.91
N LEU A 302 34.87 -14.02 -14.15
CA LEU A 302 33.51 -13.97 -14.70
C LEU A 302 32.48 -14.70 -13.81
N ALA A 303 32.87 -15.81 -13.18
CA ALA A 303 32.02 -16.51 -12.23
C ALA A 303 31.72 -15.65 -10.99
N ASP A 304 32.72 -14.94 -10.47
CA ASP A 304 32.52 -14.03 -9.33
C ASP A 304 31.58 -12.88 -9.70
N ALA A 305 31.63 -12.38 -10.93
CA ALA A 305 30.72 -11.34 -11.42
C ALA A 305 29.28 -11.85 -11.61
N GLN A 306 29.10 -13.08 -12.10
CA GLN A 306 27.79 -13.74 -12.19
C GLN A 306 27.15 -13.93 -10.82
N ASP A 307 27.97 -14.32 -9.85
CA ASP A 307 27.61 -14.41 -8.44
C ASP A 307 27.15 -13.06 -7.87
N ARG A 308 27.86 -11.97 -8.18
CA ARG A 308 27.47 -10.61 -7.77
C ARG A 308 26.19 -10.14 -8.46
N LEU A 309 26.02 -10.44 -9.75
CA LEU A 309 24.79 -10.12 -10.48
C LEU A 309 23.58 -10.84 -9.87
N THR A 310 23.76 -12.10 -9.44
CA THR A 310 22.68 -12.84 -8.75
C THR A 310 22.24 -12.13 -7.48
N LEU A 311 23.19 -11.71 -6.63
CA LEU A 311 22.88 -10.94 -5.41
C LEU A 311 22.23 -9.59 -5.73
N ALA A 312 22.72 -8.88 -6.75
CA ALA A 312 22.16 -7.60 -7.14
C ALA A 312 20.74 -7.73 -7.74
N ASN A 313 20.45 -8.81 -8.46
CA ASN A 313 19.10 -9.13 -8.92
C ASN A 313 18.17 -9.44 -7.74
N ASN A 314 18.61 -10.23 -6.75
CA ASN A 314 17.82 -10.51 -5.55
C ASN A 314 17.53 -9.23 -4.76
N ALA A 315 18.52 -8.33 -4.65
CA ALA A 315 18.34 -7.02 -4.04
C ALA A 315 17.27 -6.20 -4.78
N LEU A 316 17.35 -6.13 -6.11
CA LEU A 316 16.37 -5.42 -6.94
C LEU A 316 14.96 -6.03 -6.83
N GLU A 317 14.84 -7.36 -6.78
CA GLU A 317 13.56 -8.05 -6.57
C GLU A 317 12.95 -7.70 -5.21
N GLY A 318 13.76 -7.73 -4.15
CA GLY A 318 13.33 -7.29 -2.81
C GLY A 318 12.89 -5.83 -2.79
N ALA A 319 13.63 -4.94 -3.45
CA ALA A 319 13.28 -3.53 -3.54
C ALA A 319 11.99 -3.28 -4.33
N SER A 320 11.82 -3.96 -5.47
CA SER A 320 10.62 -3.87 -6.32
C SER A 320 9.38 -4.37 -5.58
N THR A 321 9.54 -5.48 -4.83
CA THR A 321 8.48 -6.03 -3.98
C THR A 321 8.12 -5.05 -2.87
N ALA A 322 9.12 -4.49 -2.18
CA ALA A 322 8.88 -3.50 -1.13
C ALA A 322 8.10 -2.29 -1.65
N ARG A 323 8.50 -1.72 -2.80
CA ARG A 323 7.78 -0.61 -3.43
C ARG A 323 6.32 -0.97 -3.73
N ALA A 324 6.09 -2.10 -4.41
CA ALA A 324 4.75 -2.52 -4.79
C ALA A 324 3.83 -2.76 -3.58
N GLU A 325 4.38 -3.32 -2.50
CA GLU A 325 3.64 -3.54 -1.25
C GLU A 325 3.34 -2.21 -0.53
N TYR A 326 4.30 -1.29 -0.43
CA TYR A 326 4.04 0.00 0.21
C TYR A 326 3.12 0.92 -0.60
N GLU A 327 3.13 0.86 -1.93
CA GLU A 327 2.18 1.59 -2.78
C GLU A 327 0.74 1.09 -2.57
N GLN A 328 0.54 -0.23 -2.51
CA GLN A 328 -0.75 -0.83 -2.16
C GLN A 328 -1.14 -0.49 -0.70
N GLY A 329 -0.16 -0.55 0.20
CA GLY A 329 -0.25 -0.12 1.58
C GLY A 329 -0.49 1.38 1.75
N GLN A 330 -0.28 2.24 0.76
CA GLN A 330 -0.65 3.65 0.84
C GLN A 330 -2.10 3.89 0.40
N THR A 331 -2.59 3.11 -0.56
CA THR A 331 -3.94 3.25 -1.14
C THR A 331 -5.03 2.90 -0.13
N SER A 332 -4.90 1.75 0.54
CA SER A 332 -5.90 1.26 1.53
C SER A 332 -6.12 2.20 2.73
N PRO A 333 -5.10 2.79 3.38
CA PRO A 333 -5.29 3.75 4.47
C PRO A 333 -6.01 5.01 4.04
N LEU A 334 -5.74 5.54 2.85
CA LEU A 334 -6.41 6.76 2.39
C LEU A 334 -7.91 6.49 2.22
N GLU A 335 -8.27 5.34 1.63
CA GLU A 335 -9.66 4.91 1.53
C GLU A 335 -10.29 4.67 2.92
N ALA A 336 -9.57 4.00 3.84
CA ALA A 336 -10.06 3.72 5.19
C ALA A 336 -10.27 5.01 6.01
N ILE A 337 -9.33 5.95 5.95
CA ILE A 337 -9.40 7.25 6.63
C ILE A 337 -10.57 8.07 6.08
N ASP A 338 -10.77 8.07 4.76
CA ASP A 338 -11.89 8.78 4.15
C ASP A 338 -13.24 8.15 4.55
N LYS A 339 -13.34 6.81 4.52
CA LYS A 339 -14.54 6.08 4.97
C LYS A 339 -14.85 6.27 6.46
N GLN A 340 -13.83 6.39 7.31
CA GLN A 340 -14.01 6.61 8.75
C GLN A 340 -14.80 7.89 9.08
N ALA A 341 -14.76 8.91 8.21
CA ALA A 341 -15.46 10.18 8.43
C ALA A 341 -16.99 10.03 8.42
N ASP A 342 -17.51 9.08 7.64
CA ASP A 342 -18.93 8.87 7.41
C ASP A 342 -19.51 7.68 8.19
N LEU A 343 -18.69 7.04 9.04
CA LEU A 343 -19.12 5.86 9.79
C LEU A 343 -20.26 6.18 10.78
N PRO A 344 -21.34 5.38 10.77
CA PRO A 344 -22.44 5.56 11.71
C PRO A 344 -21.98 5.30 13.15
N THR A 345 -22.51 6.06 14.09
CA THR A 345 -22.22 5.82 15.52
C THR A 345 -22.86 4.52 15.97
N LEU A 346 -22.05 3.59 16.47
CA LEU A 346 -22.52 2.39 17.14
C LEU A 346 -23.20 2.79 18.46
N SER A 347 -24.39 2.24 18.70
CA SER A 347 -25.19 2.52 19.90
C SER A 347 -25.42 1.24 20.67
N ASP A 348 -25.55 1.34 21.99
CA ASP A 348 -25.92 0.20 22.83
C ASP A 348 -27.31 -0.32 22.41
N PRO A 349 -27.44 -1.57 21.92
CA PRO A 349 -28.72 -2.13 21.48
C PRO A 349 -29.75 -2.23 22.63
N ASN A 350 -29.30 -2.15 23.88
CA ASN A 350 -30.16 -2.16 25.07
C ASN A 350 -30.66 -0.76 25.50
N GLN A 351 -30.21 0.33 24.85
CA GLN A 351 -30.76 1.66 25.10
C GLN A 351 -32.12 1.83 24.41
N THR A 352 -33.07 2.41 25.13
CA THR A 352 -34.45 2.62 24.69
C THR A 352 -34.50 3.68 23.57
N ALA A 353 -34.39 3.25 22.31
CA ALA A 353 -34.53 4.16 21.18
C ALA A 353 -36.00 4.59 20.98
N VAL A 354 -36.21 5.89 20.73
CA VAL A 354 -37.52 6.45 20.35
C VAL A 354 -37.83 6.01 18.91
N ARG A 355 -38.82 5.12 18.75
CA ARG A 355 -39.26 4.59 17.45
C ARG A 355 -39.92 5.66 16.57
N SER A 356 -39.63 5.60 15.26
CA SER A 356 -40.54 6.04 14.21
C SER A 356 -41.37 4.84 13.73
N PRO A 357 -42.70 4.94 13.53
CA PRO A 357 -43.54 3.81 13.14
C PRO A 357 -43.20 3.13 11.81
N ASP A 358 -42.49 3.84 10.93
CA ASP A 358 -42.22 3.45 9.53
C ASP A 358 -40.70 3.32 9.20
N GLY A 359 -39.82 3.25 10.21
CA GLY A 359 -38.35 3.17 10.03
C GLY A 359 -37.73 1.87 10.54
N PRO A 360 -36.45 1.57 10.19
CA PRO A 360 -35.73 0.39 10.67
C PRO A 360 -35.61 0.38 12.19
N SER A 361 -35.53 -0.81 12.77
CA SER A 361 -35.32 -1.01 14.20
C SER A 361 -33.94 -0.50 14.63
N ALA A 362 -33.77 -0.27 15.94
CA ALA A 362 -32.48 0.10 16.51
C ALA A 362 -31.42 -0.99 16.26
N GLU A 363 -31.82 -2.26 16.27
CA GLU A 363 -30.93 -3.38 15.99
C GLU A 363 -30.54 -3.43 14.50
N GLU A 364 -31.49 -3.23 13.59
CA GLU A 364 -31.18 -3.14 12.15
C GLU A 364 -30.19 -2.01 11.84
N THR A 365 -30.37 -0.84 12.47
CA THR A 365 -29.44 0.29 12.34
C THR A 365 -28.06 -0.03 12.94
N ASN A 366 -28.03 -0.73 14.07
CA ASN A 366 -26.79 -1.13 14.72
C ASN A 366 -26.01 -2.18 13.91
N GLN A 367 -26.69 -3.16 13.32
CA GLN A 367 -26.07 -4.17 12.45
C GLN A 367 -25.51 -3.53 11.17
N GLN A 368 -26.25 -2.62 10.55
CA GLN A 368 -25.75 -1.83 9.41
C GLN A 368 -24.50 -1.03 9.80
N GLY A 369 -24.50 -0.45 11.01
CA GLY A 369 -23.33 0.24 11.53
C GLY A 369 -22.14 -0.69 11.74
N LYS A 370 -22.35 -1.87 12.33
CA LYS A 370 -21.27 -2.85 12.52
C LYS A 370 -20.68 -3.32 11.20
N ALA A 371 -21.50 -3.55 10.17
CA ALA A 371 -21.03 -3.91 8.84
C ALA A 371 -20.17 -2.80 8.21
N ALA A 372 -20.61 -1.54 8.27
CA ALA A 372 -19.82 -0.41 7.78
C ALA A 372 -18.47 -0.27 8.51
N HIS A 373 -18.45 -0.48 9.84
CA HIS A 373 -17.20 -0.46 10.60
C HIS A 373 -16.31 -1.68 10.30
N ALA A 374 -16.89 -2.86 10.04
CA ALA A 374 -16.15 -4.06 9.68
C ALA A 374 -15.45 -3.93 8.33
N GLU A 375 -16.10 -3.30 7.34
CA GLU A 375 -15.49 -2.96 6.04
C GLU A 375 -14.25 -2.07 6.22
N VAL A 376 -14.33 -1.06 7.09
CA VAL A 376 -13.19 -0.19 7.40
C VAL A 376 -12.10 -0.94 8.17
N ALA A 377 -12.46 -1.85 9.08
CA ALA A 377 -11.50 -2.70 9.80
C ALA A 377 -10.73 -3.62 8.83
N GLU A 378 -11.40 -4.20 7.83
CA GLU A 378 -10.75 -4.99 6.77
C GLU A 378 -9.69 -4.16 6.02
N LEU A 379 -9.99 -2.90 5.68
CA LEU A 379 -9.00 -2.04 5.03
C LEU A 379 -7.76 -1.79 5.91
N PHE A 380 -7.92 -1.66 7.23
CA PHE A 380 -6.78 -1.51 8.16
C PHE A 380 -5.97 -2.80 8.35
N THR A 381 -6.61 -3.96 8.33
CA THR A 381 -5.88 -5.24 8.35
C THR A 381 -5.14 -5.48 7.03
N ASN A 382 -5.72 -5.08 5.89
CA ASN A 382 -5.06 -5.16 4.59
C ASN A 382 -3.83 -4.22 4.50
N LEU A 383 -3.97 -2.99 4.99
CA LEU A 383 -2.86 -2.06 5.18
C LEU A 383 -1.71 -2.72 5.98
N SER A 384 -2.05 -3.34 7.10
CA SER A 384 -1.06 -3.94 7.99
C SER A 384 -0.31 -5.10 7.31
N LEU A 385 -1.02 -5.89 6.49
CA LEU A 385 -0.41 -6.96 5.69
C LEU A 385 0.58 -6.41 4.67
N HIS A 386 0.17 -5.43 3.86
CA HIS A 386 1.06 -4.80 2.88
C HIS A 386 2.27 -4.14 3.54
N THR A 387 2.10 -3.48 4.69
CA THR A 387 3.22 -2.91 5.45
C THR A 387 4.18 -3.99 5.95
N ALA A 388 3.67 -5.12 6.46
CA ALA A 388 4.51 -6.23 6.91
C ALA A 388 5.29 -6.88 5.74
N ASN A 389 4.64 -7.07 4.60
CA ASN A 389 5.28 -7.60 3.39
C ASN A 389 6.37 -6.64 2.88
N GLY A 390 6.08 -5.34 2.82
CA GLY A 390 7.04 -4.31 2.46
C GLY A 390 8.26 -4.32 3.39
N ASN A 391 8.05 -4.37 4.71
CA ASN A 391 9.13 -4.42 5.70
C ASN A 391 10.03 -5.65 5.51
N LYS A 392 9.43 -6.82 5.30
CA LYS A 392 10.19 -8.05 5.03
C LYS A 392 11.01 -7.94 3.74
N ALA A 393 10.40 -7.43 2.67
CA ALA A 393 11.07 -7.25 1.39
C ALA A 393 12.23 -6.24 1.46
N THR A 394 12.07 -5.17 2.25
CA THR A 394 13.17 -4.24 2.58
C THR A 394 14.33 -4.94 3.28
N ILE A 395 14.06 -5.85 4.22
CA ILE A 395 15.11 -6.63 4.91
C ILE A 395 15.80 -7.60 3.94
N ASP A 396 15.05 -8.27 3.06
CA ASP A 396 15.58 -9.18 2.03
C ASP A 396 16.52 -8.43 1.06
N LEU A 397 16.14 -7.21 0.67
CA LEU A 397 16.99 -6.26 -0.06
C LEU A 397 18.29 -5.97 0.73
N MET A 398 18.18 -5.56 2.00
CA MET A 398 19.33 -5.19 2.82
C MET A 398 20.32 -6.36 3.01
N ILE A 399 19.82 -7.58 3.14
CA ILE A 399 20.63 -8.81 3.21
C ILE A 399 21.42 -8.97 1.92
N SER A 400 20.73 -8.96 0.77
CA SER A 400 21.35 -9.17 -0.54
C SER A 400 22.39 -8.09 -0.86
N SER A 401 22.10 -6.82 -0.54
CA SER A 401 23.05 -5.71 -0.69
C SER A 401 24.25 -5.84 0.27
N THR A 402 24.05 -6.34 1.49
CA THR A 402 25.16 -6.55 2.45
C THR A 402 26.06 -7.71 2.01
N GLU A 403 25.48 -8.80 1.50
CA GLU A 403 26.25 -9.90 0.91
C GLU A 403 27.04 -9.44 -0.32
N LEU A 404 26.44 -8.59 -1.16
CA LEU A 404 27.11 -7.98 -2.30
C LEU A 404 28.28 -7.10 -1.85
N GLU A 405 28.10 -6.28 -0.80
CA GLU A 405 29.17 -5.48 -0.20
C GLU A 405 30.33 -6.36 0.30
N LEU A 406 30.02 -7.48 0.96
CA LEU A 406 31.02 -8.43 1.43
C LEU A 406 31.82 -9.06 0.27
N LYS A 407 31.21 -9.27 -0.90
CA LYS A 407 31.92 -9.75 -2.10
C LYS A 407 32.77 -8.66 -2.78
N LEU A 408 32.45 -7.40 -2.56
CA LEU A 408 33.13 -6.26 -3.20
C LEU A 408 34.20 -5.61 -2.32
N THR A 409 34.15 -5.80 -1.00
CA THR A 409 35.07 -5.17 -0.05
C THR A 409 36.52 -5.59 -0.27
N ASP A 410 37.45 -4.65 -0.07
CA ASP A 410 38.89 -4.92 0.00
C ASP A 410 39.35 -5.27 1.43
N ALA A 411 38.43 -5.20 2.40
CA ALA A 411 38.70 -5.54 3.79
C ALA A 411 39.08 -7.03 3.90
N LYS A 412 40.14 -7.31 4.65
CA LYS A 412 40.62 -8.68 4.84
C LYS A 412 39.71 -9.43 5.83
N PRO A 413 39.44 -10.73 5.61
CA PRO A 413 38.75 -11.55 6.59
C PRO A 413 39.42 -11.45 7.98
N GLY A 414 38.60 -11.19 9.01
CA GLY A 414 39.05 -10.96 10.38
C GLY A 414 39.59 -9.55 10.70
N SER A 415 39.53 -8.61 9.74
CA SER A 415 39.74 -7.19 10.05
C SER A 415 38.48 -6.57 10.68
N PRO A 416 38.60 -5.49 11.48
CA PRO A 416 37.44 -4.86 12.11
C PRO A 416 36.35 -4.42 11.11
N GLU A 417 36.75 -3.96 9.92
CA GLU A 417 35.82 -3.56 8.86
C GLU A 417 35.06 -4.75 8.28
N TYR A 418 35.76 -5.86 7.99
CA TYR A 418 35.13 -7.07 7.48
C TYR A 418 34.16 -7.68 8.52
N THR A 419 34.60 -7.76 9.78
CA THR A 419 33.78 -8.26 10.89
C THR A 419 32.53 -7.40 11.10
N ALA A 420 32.60 -6.07 10.92
CA ALA A 420 31.42 -5.22 11.03
C ALA A 420 30.36 -5.50 9.94
N ILE A 421 30.78 -5.86 8.72
CA ILE A 421 29.85 -6.25 7.65
C ILE A 421 29.20 -7.61 7.99
N GLU A 422 29.99 -8.57 8.50
CA GLU A 422 29.48 -9.88 8.93
C GLU A 422 28.47 -9.75 10.08
N GLU A 423 28.77 -8.96 11.11
CA GLU A 423 27.87 -8.71 12.23
C GLU A 423 26.57 -8.02 11.78
N ARG A 424 26.65 -7.08 10.83
CA ARG A 424 25.45 -6.45 10.24
C ARG A 424 24.60 -7.47 9.47
N LEU A 425 25.23 -8.35 8.70
CA LEU A 425 24.53 -9.41 7.96
C LEU A 425 23.81 -10.37 8.91
N GLU A 426 24.47 -10.81 9.98
CA GLU A 426 23.86 -11.69 11.01
C GLU A 426 22.67 -11.02 11.70
N GLY A 427 22.79 -9.72 12.00
CA GLY A 427 21.68 -8.92 12.54
C GLY A 427 20.49 -8.85 11.58
N LEU A 428 20.73 -8.61 10.30
CA LEU A 428 19.68 -8.57 9.27
C LEU A 428 19.00 -9.94 9.08
N GLN A 429 19.77 -11.03 9.09
CA GLN A 429 19.23 -12.40 9.00
C GLN A 429 18.34 -12.73 10.21
N THR A 430 18.69 -12.23 11.40
CA THR A 430 17.82 -12.34 12.59
C THR A 430 16.52 -11.55 12.40
N LEU A 431 16.62 -10.32 11.88
CA LEU A 431 15.45 -9.48 11.59
C LEU A 431 14.55 -10.07 10.50
N GLN A 432 15.11 -10.79 9.52
CA GLN A 432 14.34 -11.47 8.47
C GLN A 432 13.36 -12.48 9.05
N GLY A 433 13.81 -13.27 10.05
CA GLY A 433 12.94 -14.21 10.76
C GLY A 433 11.82 -13.50 11.53
N ALA A 434 12.15 -12.40 12.21
CA ALA A 434 11.16 -11.58 12.91
C ALA A 434 10.12 -10.97 11.93
N ALA A 435 10.56 -10.44 10.79
CA ALA A 435 9.68 -9.88 9.78
C ALA A 435 8.78 -10.94 9.13
N ALA A 436 9.27 -12.16 8.89
CA ALA A 436 8.44 -13.27 8.42
C ALA A 436 7.33 -13.63 9.41
N ASN A 437 7.62 -13.58 10.71
CA ASN A 437 6.61 -13.78 11.76
C ASN A 437 5.58 -12.64 11.78
N GLN A 438 6.01 -11.40 11.52
CA GLN A 438 5.10 -10.26 11.39
C GLN A 438 4.16 -10.39 10.19
N VAL A 439 4.67 -10.84 9.04
CA VAL A 439 3.84 -11.16 7.86
C VAL A 439 2.79 -12.22 8.22
N THR A 440 3.20 -13.34 8.83
CA THR A 440 2.28 -14.42 9.23
C THR A 440 1.17 -13.93 10.16
N LEU A 441 1.48 -13.02 11.09
CA LEU A 441 0.49 -12.43 11.99
C LEU A 441 -0.43 -11.46 11.26
N ALA A 442 0.11 -10.62 10.38
CA ALA A 442 -0.69 -9.69 9.58
C ALA A 442 -1.64 -10.42 8.62
N GLU A 443 -1.21 -11.55 8.03
CA GLU A 443 -2.06 -12.45 7.23
C GLU A 443 -3.23 -12.99 8.06
N ALA A 444 -2.95 -13.46 9.29
CA ALA A 444 -4.01 -13.95 10.18
C ALA A 444 -5.01 -12.84 10.55
N TYR A 445 -4.54 -11.61 10.75
CA TYR A 445 -5.42 -10.46 10.96
C TYR A 445 -6.22 -10.09 9.72
N GLN A 446 -5.65 -10.19 8.52
CA GLN A 446 -6.39 -9.91 7.29
C GLN A 446 -7.47 -10.95 7.01
N GLU A 447 -7.17 -12.24 7.21
CA GLU A 447 -8.19 -13.30 7.15
C GLU A 447 -9.33 -13.06 8.15
N TYR A 448 -8.97 -12.58 9.34
CA TYR A 448 -9.96 -12.17 10.33
C TYR A 448 -10.80 -10.97 9.88
N GLY A 449 -10.18 -9.93 9.31
CA GLY A 449 -10.88 -8.74 8.80
C GLY A 449 -11.92 -9.11 7.74
N VAL A 450 -11.53 -9.92 6.75
CA VAL A 450 -12.43 -10.44 5.71
C VAL A 450 -13.59 -11.23 6.34
N ALA A 451 -13.28 -12.20 7.22
CA ALA A 451 -14.31 -13.02 7.85
C ALA A 451 -15.26 -12.19 8.74
N GLN A 452 -14.75 -11.12 9.38
CA GLN A 452 -15.55 -10.22 10.18
C GLN A 452 -16.51 -9.39 9.32
N ALA A 453 -16.04 -8.86 8.20
CA ALA A 453 -16.88 -8.12 7.25
C ALA A 453 -17.99 -9.02 6.67
N GLU A 454 -17.64 -10.23 6.21
CA GLU A 454 -18.61 -11.20 5.70
C GLU A 454 -19.65 -11.62 6.76
N ALA A 455 -19.22 -11.82 8.01
CA ALA A 455 -20.13 -12.14 9.11
C ALA A 455 -21.07 -10.96 9.43
N ALA A 456 -20.58 -9.73 9.39
CA ALA A 456 -21.37 -8.53 9.63
C ALA A 456 -22.40 -8.29 8.51
N ASP A 457 -22.03 -8.48 7.24
CA ASP A 457 -22.94 -8.40 6.09
C ASP A 457 -24.04 -9.47 6.15
N LEU A 458 -23.68 -10.68 6.57
CA LEU A 458 -24.67 -11.73 6.81
C LEU A 458 -25.62 -11.32 7.94
N ALA A 459 -25.11 -10.75 9.05
CA ALA A 459 -25.94 -10.27 10.14
C ALA A 459 -26.94 -9.20 9.68
N VAL A 460 -26.52 -8.25 8.84
CA VAL A 460 -27.41 -7.25 8.21
C VAL A 460 -28.50 -7.92 7.37
N THR A 461 -28.15 -8.97 6.62
CA THR A 461 -29.10 -9.70 5.77
C THR A 461 -30.10 -10.51 6.58
N MET A 462 -29.66 -11.11 7.70
CA MET A 462 -30.49 -11.94 8.57
C MET A 462 -31.44 -11.12 9.45
N GLU A 463 -31.06 -9.90 9.85
CA GLU A 463 -31.76 -9.12 10.87
C GLU A 463 -33.25 -8.83 10.54
N PRO A 464 -33.63 -8.43 9.31
CA PRO A 464 -35.04 -8.21 8.98
C PRO A 464 -35.89 -9.47 9.14
N LEU A 465 -35.34 -10.65 8.83
CA LEU A 465 -36.02 -11.92 8.99
C LEU A 465 -36.16 -12.30 10.47
N LYS A 466 -35.13 -12.04 11.29
CA LYS A 466 -35.19 -12.20 12.75
C LYS A 466 -36.31 -11.35 13.36
N GLN A 467 -36.45 -10.10 12.94
CA GLN A 467 -37.51 -9.20 13.40
C GLN A 467 -38.91 -9.69 12.98
N GLN A 468 -39.06 -10.23 11.76
CA GLN A 468 -40.33 -10.82 11.32
C GLN A 468 -40.71 -12.07 12.12
N LEU A 469 -39.75 -12.95 12.40
CA LEU A 469 -39.95 -14.14 13.24
C LEU A 469 -40.32 -13.77 14.68
N LEU A 470 -39.65 -12.77 15.26
CA LEU A 470 -39.99 -12.22 16.58
C LEU A 470 -41.42 -11.66 16.59
N ALA A 471 -41.80 -10.85 15.60
CA ALA A 471 -43.13 -10.28 15.50
C ALA A 471 -44.22 -11.37 15.38
N GLN A 472 -43.96 -12.44 14.62
CA GLN A 472 -44.85 -13.59 14.53
C GLN A 472 -44.99 -14.32 15.88
N ALA A 473 -43.89 -14.49 16.62
CA ALA A 473 -43.92 -15.09 17.94
C ALA A 473 -44.70 -14.25 18.96
N GLN A 474 -44.57 -12.92 18.89
CA GLN A 474 -45.35 -11.96 19.69
C GLN A 474 -46.85 -12.05 19.40
N GLU A 475 -47.23 -12.17 18.12
CA GLU A 475 -48.64 -12.33 17.74
C GLU A 475 -49.21 -13.66 18.24
N ARG A 476 -48.43 -14.75 18.15
CA ARG A 476 -48.84 -16.09 18.60
C ARG A 476 -48.98 -16.17 20.12
N ASN A 477 -48.04 -15.60 20.87
CA ASN A 477 -47.99 -15.70 22.33
C ASN A 477 -47.70 -14.35 23.01
N PRO A 478 -48.65 -13.40 22.98
CA PRO A 478 -48.41 -12.02 23.44
C PRO A 478 -48.04 -11.93 24.93
N HIS A 479 -48.50 -12.88 25.75
CA HIS A 479 -48.23 -12.91 27.20
C HIS A 479 -46.77 -13.20 27.55
N HIS A 480 -45.99 -13.85 26.67
CA HIS A 480 -44.54 -14.06 26.86
C HIS A 480 -43.71 -12.79 26.64
N PHE A 481 -44.35 -11.72 26.17
CA PHE A 481 -43.74 -10.41 25.90
C PHE A 481 -44.33 -9.31 26.79
N ASP A 482 -45.17 -9.68 27.76
CA ASP A 482 -45.66 -8.75 28.78
C ASP A 482 -44.59 -8.60 29.87
N TRP A 483 -43.96 -7.43 29.91
CA TRP A 483 -42.90 -7.11 30.87
C TRP A 483 -43.37 -7.11 32.32
N GLU A 484 -44.68 -6.95 32.56
CA GLU A 484 -45.25 -7.07 33.91
C GLU A 484 -45.47 -8.53 34.33
N GLY A 485 -45.28 -9.49 33.42
CA GLY A 485 -45.48 -10.91 33.66
C GLY A 485 -46.92 -11.36 33.41
N TYR A 486 -47.17 -12.66 33.55
CA TYR A 486 -48.48 -13.27 33.35
C TYR A 486 -48.75 -14.37 34.39
N THR A 487 -49.97 -14.90 34.41
CA THR A 487 -50.29 -16.09 35.22
C THR A 487 -50.15 -17.32 34.33
N ASN A 488 -49.24 -18.23 34.69
CA ASN A 488 -48.97 -19.44 33.92
C ASN A 488 -50.12 -20.48 34.04
N GLY A 489 -50.02 -21.58 33.29
CA GLY A 489 -51.04 -22.64 33.28
C GLY A 489 -51.25 -23.36 34.63
N ARG A 490 -50.32 -23.19 35.59
CA ARG A 490 -50.42 -23.71 36.97
C ARG A 490 -51.13 -22.73 37.92
N GLY A 491 -51.47 -21.52 37.46
CA GLY A 491 -52.09 -20.47 38.27
C GLY A 491 -51.08 -19.63 39.06
N GLU A 492 -49.80 -19.76 38.77
CA GLU A 492 -48.71 -19.04 39.43
C GLU A 492 -48.35 -17.79 38.61
N PHE A 493 -48.07 -16.69 39.29
CA PHE A 493 -47.68 -15.45 38.63
C PHE A 493 -46.17 -15.47 38.34
N THR A 494 -45.79 -15.21 37.09
CA THR A 494 -44.39 -15.31 36.65
C THR A 494 -43.47 -14.26 37.26
N GLY A 495 -44.05 -13.16 37.76
CA GLY A 495 -43.30 -11.95 38.07
C GLY A 495 -42.85 -11.23 36.80
N LYS A 496 -42.19 -10.08 36.98
CA LYS A 496 -41.75 -9.24 35.87
C LYS A 496 -40.66 -9.92 35.04
N ILE A 497 -40.56 -9.55 33.77
CA ILE A 497 -39.41 -9.91 32.95
C ILE A 497 -38.20 -9.07 33.39
N LYS A 498 -37.07 -9.74 33.66
CA LYS A 498 -35.79 -9.13 34.02
C LYS A 498 -34.94 -8.84 32.78
N SER A 499 -34.93 -9.75 31.82
CA SER A 499 -34.30 -9.59 30.51
C SER A 499 -34.98 -10.47 29.47
N GLN A 500 -34.87 -10.09 28.20
CA GLN A 500 -35.35 -10.89 27.08
C GLN A 500 -34.43 -10.67 25.89
N ASP A 501 -33.81 -11.75 25.42
CA ASP A 501 -32.79 -11.72 24.37
C ASP A 501 -33.13 -12.72 23.27
N ILE A 502 -32.72 -12.43 22.03
CA ILE A 502 -32.74 -13.41 20.94
C ILE A 502 -31.36 -14.05 20.87
N ILE A 503 -31.32 -15.38 20.96
CA ILE A 503 -30.09 -16.15 20.75
C ILE A 503 -30.26 -17.07 19.55
N GLU A 504 -29.13 -17.35 18.91
CA GLU A 504 -29.02 -18.46 17.97
C GLU A 504 -28.34 -19.63 18.67
N ASP A 505 -28.93 -20.81 18.57
CA ASP A 505 -28.39 -22.04 19.13
C ASP A 505 -28.66 -23.21 18.17
N ASN A 506 -27.59 -23.88 17.74
CA ASN A 506 -27.62 -24.95 16.74
C ASN A 506 -28.35 -24.57 15.43
N GLY A 507 -28.13 -23.35 14.93
CA GLY A 507 -28.79 -22.84 13.73
C GLY A 507 -30.28 -22.55 13.91
N GLN A 508 -30.79 -22.53 15.14
CA GLN A 508 -32.18 -22.17 15.42
C GLN A 508 -32.23 -20.94 16.32
N LEU A 509 -33.22 -20.08 16.09
CA LEU A 509 -33.43 -18.88 16.88
C LEU A 509 -34.34 -19.17 18.06
N TYR A 510 -34.02 -18.54 19.19
CA TYR A 510 -34.81 -18.62 20.42
C TYR A 510 -34.94 -17.25 21.05
N VAL A 511 -36.11 -16.97 21.63
CA VAL A 511 -36.28 -15.90 22.62
C VAL A 511 -36.00 -16.49 23.99
N VAL A 512 -34.98 -15.97 24.67
CA VAL A 512 -34.62 -16.33 26.04
C VAL A 512 -35.12 -15.23 26.96
N THR A 513 -36.06 -15.58 27.85
CA THR A 513 -36.69 -14.64 28.77
C THR A 513 -36.37 -15.02 30.20
N VAL A 514 -35.86 -14.07 30.99
CA VAL A 514 -35.56 -14.26 32.41
C VAL A 514 -36.69 -13.66 33.23
N TYR A 515 -37.40 -14.48 34.01
CA TYR A 515 -38.51 -14.03 34.86
C TYR A 515 -38.06 -13.80 36.30
N GLU A 516 -38.83 -13.01 37.05
CA GLU A 516 -38.55 -12.74 38.46
C GLU A 516 -38.84 -13.95 39.36
N ASN A 517 -39.98 -14.62 39.15
CA ASN A 517 -40.54 -15.59 40.11
C ASN A 517 -40.92 -16.94 39.50
N ASP A 518 -41.08 -17.07 38.18
CA ASP A 518 -41.42 -18.36 37.56
C ASP A 518 -40.20 -19.30 37.55
N THR A 519 -40.49 -20.61 37.60
CA THR A 519 -39.48 -21.67 37.57
C THR A 519 -39.78 -22.62 36.41
N PHE A 520 -38.81 -22.70 35.51
CA PHE A 520 -38.75 -23.62 34.38
C PHE A 520 -37.70 -24.69 34.69
N THR A 521 -37.90 -25.88 34.14
CA THR A 521 -36.88 -26.94 34.21
C THR A 521 -36.02 -26.84 32.96
N ASP A 522 -34.71 -26.74 33.14
CA ASP A 522 -33.77 -26.69 32.02
C ASP A 522 -33.49 -28.09 31.43
N GLU A 523 -32.61 -28.14 30.43
CA GLU A 523 -32.23 -29.37 29.72
C GLU A 523 -31.53 -30.41 30.62
N ASN A 524 -30.97 -29.98 31.76
CA ASN A 524 -30.31 -30.84 32.75
C ASN A 524 -31.28 -31.31 33.85
N GLY A 525 -32.51 -30.80 33.87
CA GLY A 525 -33.48 -31.09 34.92
C GLY A 525 -33.39 -30.15 36.12
N ASP A 526 -32.63 -29.07 36.02
CA ASP A 526 -32.45 -28.09 37.09
C ASP A 526 -33.49 -26.95 36.98
N ASP A 527 -33.94 -26.47 38.13
CA ASP A 527 -34.88 -25.36 38.25
C ASP A 527 -34.18 -24.03 37.92
N THR A 528 -34.66 -23.33 36.89
CA THR A 528 -34.15 -22.04 36.41
C THR A 528 -35.28 -21.03 36.24
N ASN A 529 -34.98 -19.73 36.36
CA ASN A 529 -35.93 -18.67 36.06
C ASN A 529 -35.90 -18.22 34.59
N VAL A 530 -35.28 -19.04 33.72
CA VAL A 530 -35.07 -18.75 32.30
C VAL A 530 -36.01 -19.60 31.44
N HIS A 531 -36.77 -18.95 30.59
CA HIS A 531 -37.63 -19.59 29.59
C HIS A 531 -37.04 -19.41 28.19
N LYS A 532 -36.82 -20.50 27.47
CA LYS A 532 -36.31 -20.51 26.09
C LYS A 532 -37.42 -20.91 25.13
N SER A 533 -37.86 -19.98 24.29
CA SER A 533 -38.93 -20.17 23.29
C SER A 533 -38.35 -20.19 21.89
N ALA A 534 -38.51 -21.29 21.16
CA ALA A 534 -38.07 -21.38 19.77
C ALA A 534 -38.84 -20.42 18.86
N LEU A 535 -38.11 -19.71 18.01
CA LEU A 535 -38.62 -18.90 16.90
C LEU A 535 -38.58 -19.67 15.58
N THR A 536 -37.59 -20.55 15.41
CA THR A 536 -37.40 -21.38 14.22
C THR A 536 -37.25 -22.85 14.60
N TYR A 537 -37.42 -23.73 13.61
CA TYR A 537 -37.44 -25.18 13.78
C TYR A 537 -36.79 -25.88 12.59
N ASP A 538 -36.10 -27.00 12.84
CA ASP A 538 -35.60 -27.88 11.79
C ASP A 538 -36.78 -28.43 10.95
N LEU A 539 -36.67 -28.35 9.63
CA LEU A 539 -37.70 -28.86 8.70
C LEU A 539 -37.89 -30.37 8.83
N ASN A 540 -36.87 -31.09 9.26
CA ASN A 540 -36.84 -32.55 9.36
C ASN A 540 -37.23 -33.08 10.74
N ASP A 541 -37.42 -32.23 11.76
CA ASP A 541 -37.82 -32.69 13.09
C ASP A 541 -39.30 -33.10 13.14
N GLU A 542 -39.57 -34.39 12.94
CA GLU A 542 -40.94 -34.94 12.97
C GLU A 542 -41.67 -34.74 14.32
N GLY A 543 -40.94 -34.41 15.40
CA GLY A 543 -41.50 -34.07 16.70
C GLY A 543 -42.15 -32.68 16.76
N ILE A 544 -41.83 -31.79 15.81
CA ILE A 544 -42.39 -30.45 15.72
C ILE A 544 -43.61 -30.44 14.80
N ARG A 545 -44.64 -29.72 15.24
CA ARG A 545 -45.88 -29.54 14.47
C ARG A 545 -45.60 -28.99 13.06
N GLU A 546 -46.29 -29.56 12.08
CA GLU A 546 -46.09 -29.26 10.66
C GLU A 546 -46.29 -27.77 10.34
N ASP A 547 -47.24 -27.10 10.99
CA ASP A 547 -47.51 -25.67 10.77
C ASP A 547 -46.39 -24.75 11.28
N PHE A 548 -45.58 -25.20 12.24
CA PHE A 548 -44.39 -24.47 12.70
C PHE A 548 -43.18 -24.80 11.82
N ARG A 549 -42.98 -26.08 11.49
CA ARG A 549 -41.88 -26.50 10.59
C ARG A 549 -42.00 -25.89 9.21
N ASN A 550 -43.19 -25.95 8.62
CA ASN A 550 -43.43 -25.48 7.26
C ASN A 550 -43.85 -24.01 7.17
N ASP A 551 -43.74 -23.25 8.26
CA ASP A 551 -44.00 -21.82 8.26
C ASP A 551 -43.13 -21.12 7.19
N PRO A 552 -43.68 -20.19 6.38
CA PRO A 552 -42.90 -19.51 5.34
C PRO A 552 -41.66 -18.77 5.87
N LEU A 553 -41.73 -18.16 7.05
CA LEU A 553 -40.58 -17.46 7.64
C LEU A 553 -39.55 -18.46 8.15
N ASN A 554 -39.99 -19.58 8.74
CA ASN A 554 -39.09 -20.65 9.13
C ASN A 554 -38.35 -21.23 7.91
N LYS A 555 -39.04 -21.50 6.80
CA LYS A 555 -38.38 -21.97 5.57
C LYS A 555 -37.36 -20.98 5.02
N GLN A 556 -37.69 -19.69 4.99
CA GLN A 556 -36.74 -18.66 4.57
C GLN A 556 -35.48 -18.64 5.46
N TRP A 557 -35.65 -18.82 6.78
CA TRP A 557 -34.51 -18.92 7.70
C TRP A 557 -33.64 -20.15 7.40
N GLN A 558 -34.25 -21.32 7.22
CA GLN A 558 -33.50 -22.55 6.91
C GLN A 558 -32.81 -22.49 5.54
N GLU A 559 -33.45 -21.90 4.53
CA GLU A 559 -32.84 -21.66 3.21
C GLU A 559 -31.66 -20.69 3.29
N MET A 560 -31.79 -19.62 4.08
CA MET A 560 -30.71 -18.66 4.31
C MET A 560 -29.53 -19.33 5.03
N LEU A 561 -29.76 -20.10 6.08
CA LEU A 561 -28.70 -20.85 6.75
C LEU A 561 -28.02 -21.86 5.82
N ALA A 562 -28.79 -22.62 5.04
CA ALA A 562 -28.25 -23.57 4.08
C ALA A 562 -27.37 -22.89 3.02
N SER A 563 -27.74 -21.68 2.58
CA SER A 563 -26.95 -20.89 1.62
C SER A 563 -25.58 -20.47 2.15
N THR A 564 -25.45 -20.38 3.48
CA THR A 564 -24.19 -20.01 4.14
C THR A 564 -23.30 -21.21 4.48
N GLN A 565 -23.81 -22.44 4.35
CA GLN A 565 -23.10 -23.67 4.73
C GLN A 565 -22.27 -24.27 3.58
N ASP A 566 -22.40 -23.76 2.35
CA ASP A 566 -21.68 -24.26 1.18
C ASP A 566 -20.54 -23.31 0.79
N ILE A 567 -19.40 -23.44 1.47
CA ILE A 567 -18.12 -22.85 1.04
C ILE A 567 -17.00 -23.84 1.37
N SER A 568 -16.34 -24.32 0.32
CA SER A 568 -15.36 -25.41 0.30
C SER A 568 -14.01 -25.11 0.98
N SER A 569 -13.97 -24.35 2.08
CA SER A 569 -12.71 -23.84 2.65
C SER A 569 -12.62 -23.72 4.18
N ALA A 570 -13.64 -24.01 4.99
CA ALA A 570 -13.52 -23.95 6.46
C ALA A 570 -13.09 -25.31 7.07
N PRO A 571 -11.94 -25.41 7.80
CA PRO A 571 -11.49 -26.66 8.43
C PRO A 571 -12.24 -27.00 9.74
N VAL A 572 -13.06 -26.08 10.26
CA VAL A 572 -13.76 -26.25 11.52
C VAL A 572 -15.21 -26.63 11.23
N CYS A 573 -15.48 -27.94 11.17
CA CYS A 573 -16.83 -28.46 11.17
C CYS A 573 -17.49 -28.18 12.52
N THR A 574 -18.10 -27.02 12.70
CA THR A 574 -19.18 -26.88 13.67
C THR A 574 -20.43 -27.47 13.03
N ALA A 575 -21.01 -28.50 13.64
CA ALA A 575 -22.31 -28.97 13.20
C ALA A 575 -23.29 -27.81 13.39
N ASN A 576 -23.85 -27.28 12.30
CA ASN A 576 -24.89 -26.24 12.26
C ASN A 576 -24.44 -24.78 12.44
N GLY A 577 -23.16 -24.44 12.30
CA GLY A 577 -22.75 -23.04 12.19
C GLY A 577 -23.12 -22.42 10.84
N THR A 578 -23.38 -21.11 10.78
CA THR A 578 -23.33 -20.37 9.51
C THR A 578 -21.87 -20.33 9.04
N GLY A 579 -21.62 -20.45 7.74
CA GLY A 579 -20.25 -20.55 7.22
C GLY A 579 -19.39 -19.33 7.54
N SER A 580 -19.97 -18.12 7.51
CA SER A 580 -19.25 -16.89 7.85
C SER A 580 -18.91 -16.77 9.34
N GLN A 581 -19.81 -17.18 10.25
CA GLN A 581 -19.50 -17.18 11.69
C GLN A 581 -18.43 -18.24 12.04
N SER A 582 -18.50 -19.40 11.39
CA SER A 582 -17.52 -20.47 11.57
C SER A 582 -16.15 -20.09 11.00
N ALA A 583 -16.13 -19.38 9.88
CA ALA A 583 -14.91 -18.79 9.30
C ALA A 583 -14.31 -17.72 10.23
N LEU A 584 -15.15 -16.84 10.80
CA LEU A 584 -14.73 -15.83 11.77
C LEU A 584 -14.10 -16.47 13.02
N ASP A 585 -14.70 -17.51 13.58
CA ASP A 585 -14.15 -18.22 14.76
C ASP A 585 -12.85 -18.97 14.44
N ALA A 586 -12.74 -19.53 13.23
CA ALA A 586 -11.50 -20.12 12.74
C ALA A 586 -10.39 -19.07 12.58
N ALA A 587 -10.71 -17.91 12.02
CA ALA A 587 -9.76 -16.80 11.86
C ALA A 587 -9.29 -16.25 13.22
N LYS A 588 -10.20 -16.09 14.19
CA LYS A 588 -9.85 -15.74 15.58
C LYS A 588 -8.89 -16.76 16.19
N SER A 589 -9.19 -18.05 16.04
CA SER A 589 -8.35 -19.14 16.55
C SER A 589 -6.96 -19.12 15.91
N LYS A 590 -6.87 -18.78 14.61
CA LYS A 590 -5.61 -18.65 13.89
C LYS A 590 -4.74 -17.53 14.47
N ILE A 591 -5.30 -16.34 14.72
CA ILE A 591 -4.57 -15.23 15.35
C ILE A 591 -4.00 -15.66 16.70
N VAL A 592 -4.82 -16.26 17.56
CA VAL A 592 -4.38 -16.74 18.88
C VAL A 592 -3.26 -17.78 18.73
N GLY A 593 -3.38 -18.71 17.78
CA GLY A 593 -2.33 -19.68 17.47
C GLY A 593 -1.01 -19.02 17.10
N VAL A 594 -1.01 -18.08 16.16
CA VAL A 594 0.19 -17.35 15.72
C VAL A 594 0.82 -16.56 16.87
N GLN A 595 0.01 -15.88 17.69
CA GLN A 595 0.51 -15.14 18.86
C GLN A 595 1.14 -16.05 19.92
N VAL A 596 0.55 -17.23 20.17
CA VAL A 596 1.12 -18.23 21.08
C VAL A 596 2.44 -18.75 20.54
N ASP A 597 2.52 -19.07 19.24
CA ASP A 597 3.75 -19.55 18.61
C ASP A 597 4.87 -18.51 18.68
N GLN A 598 4.55 -17.23 18.50
CA GLN A 598 5.49 -16.11 18.65
C GLN A 598 5.99 -15.95 20.09
N LEU A 599 5.11 -16.05 21.09
CA LEU A 599 5.49 -16.00 22.51
C LEU A 599 6.38 -17.19 22.89
N ASP A 600 6.07 -18.39 22.39
CA ASP A 600 6.88 -19.58 22.59
C ASP A 600 8.26 -19.45 21.95
N ALA A 601 8.35 -18.87 20.75
CA ALA A 601 9.61 -18.56 20.08
C ALA A 601 10.44 -17.54 20.90
N GLY A 602 9.83 -16.42 21.30
CA GLY A 602 10.49 -15.42 22.14
C GLY A 602 10.95 -15.96 23.49
N LEU A 603 10.20 -16.88 24.09
CA LEU A 603 10.60 -17.58 25.31
C LEU A 603 11.82 -18.51 25.09
N ARG A 604 11.88 -19.20 23.94
CA ARG A 604 13.05 -20.01 23.56
C ARG A 604 14.28 -19.12 23.35
N ASP A 605 14.13 -17.99 22.67
CA ASP A 605 15.23 -17.05 22.41
C ASP A 605 15.75 -16.42 23.71
N ALA A 606 14.84 -15.97 24.58
CA ALA A 606 15.20 -15.46 25.91
C ALA A 606 15.93 -16.52 26.76
N LYS A 607 15.54 -17.80 26.63
CA LYS A 607 16.21 -18.91 27.31
C LYS A 607 17.60 -19.17 26.73
N THR A 608 17.77 -19.11 25.41
CA THR A 608 19.08 -19.21 24.75
C THR A 608 19.98 -18.06 25.18
N ALA A 609 19.50 -16.82 25.10
CA ALA A 609 20.24 -15.63 25.54
C ALA A 609 20.63 -15.70 27.02
N LEU A 610 19.80 -16.29 27.89
CA LEU A 610 20.15 -16.52 29.29
C LEU A 610 21.28 -17.55 29.44
N VAL A 611 21.28 -18.61 28.63
CA VAL A 611 22.38 -19.59 28.60
C VAL A 611 23.67 -18.94 28.11
N ASP A 612 23.61 -18.13 27.06
CA ASP A 612 24.77 -17.43 26.51
C ASP A 612 25.33 -16.39 27.49
N ALA A 613 24.47 -15.60 28.13
CA ALA A 613 24.87 -14.67 29.18
C ALA A 613 25.47 -15.40 30.40
N THR A 614 24.97 -16.60 30.72
CA THR A 614 25.55 -17.46 31.77
C THR A 614 26.92 -17.96 31.38
N THR A 615 27.08 -18.43 30.14
CA THR A 615 28.37 -18.88 29.59
C THR A 615 29.39 -17.73 29.55
N ALA A 616 28.99 -16.55 29.07
CA ALA A 616 29.82 -15.35 29.02
C ALA A 616 30.24 -14.90 30.42
N ARG A 617 29.33 -14.94 31.40
CA ARG A 617 29.64 -14.69 32.81
C ARG A 617 30.67 -15.70 33.34
N ASP A 618 30.47 -16.99 33.09
CA ASP A 618 31.36 -18.05 33.59
C ASP A 618 32.76 -17.98 32.95
N GLN A 619 32.81 -17.63 31.66
CA GLN A 619 34.04 -17.33 30.94
C GLN A 619 34.74 -16.10 31.54
N ALA A 620 34.01 -15.02 31.80
CA ALA A 620 34.57 -13.83 32.45
C ALA A 620 35.09 -14.12 33.88
N ILE A 621 34.40 -14.96 34.66
CA ILE A 621 34.88 -15.43 35.97
C ILE A 621 36.16 -16.26 35.82
N THR A 622 36.27 -17.07 34.76
CA THR A 622 37.45 -17.89 34.47
C THR A 622 38.65 -17.02 34.07
N ASP A 623 38.43 -16.04 33.19
CA ASP A 623 39.49 -15.22 32.61
C ASP A 623 40.00 -14.13 33.58
N TYR A 624 39.12 -13.59 34.43
CA TYR A 624 39.42 -12.44 35.28
C TYR A 624 39.32 -12.73 36.78
N GLY A 625 38.95 -13.96 37.16
CA GLY A 625 38.70 -14.38 38.54
C GLY A 625 37.34 -13.88 39.08
N PRO A 626 36.85 -14.46 40.18
CA PRO A 626 35.66 -13.95 40.84
C PRO A 626 35.99 -12.57 41.43
N GLY A 627 35.36 -11.52 40.92
CA GLY A 627 35.57 -10.14 41.38
C GLY A 627 35.46 -10.02 42.91
N THR A 628 36.32 -9.20 43.51
CA THR A 628 36.27 -8.91 44.95
C THR A 628 35.23 -7.83 45.22
N VAL A 629 34.34 -8.09 46.19
CA VAL A 629 33.29 -7.17 46.67
C VAL A 629 33.86 -5.85 47.18
#